data_AF-A0A0P9MQ57-F1
#
_entry.id   AF-A0A0P9MQ57-F1
#
_cell.length_a   1.000
_cell.length_b   1.000
_cell.length_c   1.000
_cell.angle_alpha   90.00
_cell.angle_beta   90.00
_cell.angle_gamma   90.00
#
_symmetry.space_group_name_H-M   'P 1'
#
loop_
_entity.id
_entity.type
_entity.pdbx_description
1 polymer ?
#
loop_
_entity_poly.entity_id
_entity_poly.type
_entity_poly.pdbx_seq_one_letter_code
_entity_poly.pdbx_strand_id
1 'polypeptide(L)'
;MVNGAPLVIKVLEGTQGIGVVLCETATAAESVIEAFMGLKQDIMVQEYIKEAGGADIRCFVVGDKVIASMKRQAKPGEFRSNLHRGGSASLIKITPEERMTALRAARVMGLSVAGVDILRSNHGPLVMEVTWPGRH
;
A
#
# COMPACT_ATOMS: atom_id res chain seq x y z
N MET A 1 -13.05 8.98 13.07
CA MET A 1 -12.22 9.37 11.90
C MET A 1 -10.77 9.21 12.30
N VAL A 2 -9.95 8.54 11.48
CA VAL A 2 -8.51 8.38 11.72
C VAL A 2 -7.86 9.78 11.63
N ASN A 3 -7.23 10.27 12.71
CA ASN A 3 -6.32 11.43 12.85
C ASN A 3 -6.46 12.71 11.98
N GLY A 4 -7.59 12.92 11.28
CA GLY A 4 -7.78 14.05 10.37
C GLY A 4 -7.15 13.82 8.99
N ALA A 5 -7.42 14.74 8.07
CA ALA A 5 -6.90 14.69 6.70
C ALA A 5 -5.41 15.06 6.65
N PRO A 6 -4.64 14.54 5.68
CA PRO A 6 -5.11 13.74 4.54
C PRO A 6 -5.21 12.24 4.79
N LEU A 7 -6.16 11.62 4.08
CA LEU A 7 -6.54 10.23 4.21
C LEU A 7 -6.62 9.56 2.83
N VAL A 8 -6.38 8.26 2.79
CA VAL A 8 -6.62 7.43 1.61
C VAL A 8 -7.86 6.58 1.84
N ILE A 9 -8.83 6.67 0.94
CA ILE A 9 -10.02 5.82 0.92
C ILE A 9 -9.83 4.77 -0.17
N LYS A 10 -10.05 3.50 0.18
CA LYS A 10 -9.96 2.35 -0.72
C LYS A 10 -11.28 1.60 -0.75
N VAL A 11 -11.83 1.39 -1.93
CA VAL A 11 -12.93 0.43 -2.12
C VAL A 11 -12.36 -0.98 -2.03
N LEU A 12 -12.97 -1.85 -1.24
CA LEU A 12 -12.49 -3.22 -1.02
C LEU A 12 -12.70 -4.12 -2.24
N GLU A 13 -13.68 -3.79 -3.07
CA GLU A 13 -13.96 -4.47 -4.34
C GLU A 13 -13.25 -3.74 -5.50
N GLY A 14 -12.07 -4.22 -5.88
CA GLY A 14 -11.31 -3.66 -7.01
C GLY A 14 -9.93 -4.29 -7.17
N THR A 15 -9.37 -4.21 -8.37
CA THR A 15 -7.96 -4.55 -8.62
C THR A 15 -7.22 -3.34 -9.18
N GLN A 16 -5.88 -3.36 -9.13
CA GLN A 16 -5.02 -2.38 -9.83
C GLN A 16 -5.16 -0.91 -9.35
N GLY A 17 -5.63 -0.66 -8.12
CA GLY A 17 -5.73 0.69 -7.56
C GLY A 17 -6.90 1.52 -8.11
N ILE A 18 -7.85 0.87 -8.80
CA ILE A 18 -9.18 1.43 -9.06
C ILE A 18 -9.92 1.50 -7.72
N GLY A 19 -10.52 2.65 -7.41
CA GLY A 19 -11.19 2.88 -6.12
C GLY A 19 -10.28 3.33 -4.98
N VAL A 20 -9.04 3.75 -5.27
CA VAL A 20 -8.12 4.37 -4.29
C VAL A 20 -8.09 5.88 -4.49
N VAL A 21 -8.55 6.64 -3.49
CA VAL A 21 -8.72 8.10 -3.55
C VAL A 21 -7.93 8.74 -2.41
N LEU A 22 -7.08 9.72 -2.72
CA LEU A 22 -6.46 10.59 -1.73
C LEU A 22 -7.38 11.78 -1.44
N CYS A 23 -7.75 11.95 -0.18
CA CYS A 23 -8.58 13.06 0.29
C CYS A 23 -7.71 14.01 1.10
N GLU A 24 -7.45 15.19 0.54
CA GLU A 24 -6.56 16.18 1.17
C GLU A 24 -7.20 16.93 2.34
N THR A 25 -8.54 16.99 2.38
CA THR A 25 -9.32 17.68 3.41
C THR A 25 -10.35 16.73 4.03
N ALA A 26 -10.77 17.05 5.26
CA ALA A 26 -11.79 16.28 5.96
C ALA A 26 -13.13 16.30 5.19
N THR A 27 -13.52 17.46 4.68
CA THR A 27 -14.73 17.62 3.87
C THR A 27 -14.69 16.79 2.59
N ALA A 28 -13.54 16.72 1.91
CA ALA A 28 -13.39 15.85 0.74
C ALA A 28 -13.54 14.37 1.12
N ALA A 29 -12.95 13.96 2.25
CA ALA A 29 -13.08 12.59 2.74
C ALA A 29 -14.55 12.26 3.08
N GLU A 30 -15.26 13.16 3.76
CA GLU A 30 -16.68 13.01 4.10
C GLU A 30 -17.55 12.82 2.84
N SER A 31 -17.40 13.70 1.84
CA SER A 31 -18.15 13.60 0.58
C SER A 31 -17.89 12.27 -0.16
N VAL A 32 -16.64 11.79 -0.15
CA VAL A 32 -16.28 10.51 -0.80
C VAL A 32 -16.85 9.32 -0.02
N ILE A 33 -16.81 9.36 1.32
CA ILE A 33 -17.41 8.33 2.18
C ILE A 33 -18.92 8.25 1.94
N GLU A 34 -19.62 9.38 1.96
CA GLU A 34 -21.07 9.43 1.71
C GLU A 34 -21.44 8.87 0.34
N ALA A 35 -20.67 9.22 -0.70
CA ALA A 35 -20.88 8.69 -2.04
C ALA A 35 -20.75 7.16 -2.10
N PHE A 36 -19.70 6.58 -1.51
CA PHE A 36 -19.52 5.12 -1.49
C PHE A 36 -20.52 4.39 -0.59
N MET A 37 -20.94 4.99 0.53
CA MET A 37 -22.00 4.46 1.37
C MET A 37 -23.35 4.41 0.64
N GLY A 38 -23.66 5.43 -0.17
CA GLY A 38 -24.85 5.44 -1.03
C GLY A 38 -24.85 4.32 -2.07
N LEU A 39 -23.67 3.93 -2.55
CA LEU A 39 -23.46 2.80 -3.45
C LEU A 39 -23.41 1.43 -2.75
N LYS A 40 -23.53 1.41 -1.41
CA LYS A 40 -23.40 0.20 -0.57
C LYS A 40 -22.11 -0.57 -0.81
N GLN A 41 -21.01 0.16 -1.01
CA GLN A 41 -19.69 -0.41 -1.22
C GLN A 41 -18.91 -0.41 0.10
N ASP A 42 -18.20 -1.51 0.38
CA ASP A 42 -17.31 -1.57 1.53
C ASP A 42 -16.04 -0.76 1.25
N ILE A 43 -15.72 0.15 2.18
CA ILE A 43 -14.57 1.03 2.08
C ILE A 43 -13.64 0.90 3.28
N MET A 44 -12.35 1.11 3.03
CA MET A 44 -11.32 1.22 4.05
C MET A 44 -10.73 2.62 4.03
N VAL A 45 -10.70 3.27 5.19
CA VAL A 45 -10.09 4.58 5.39
C VAL A 45 -8.74 4.39 6.07
N GLN A 46 -7.68 4.94 5.49
CA GLN A 46 -6.30 4.83 5.99
C GLN A 46 -5.66 6.21 6.08
N GLU A 47 -4.71 6.35 7.00
CA GLU A 47 -3.81 7.51 7.04
C GLU A 47 -2.98 7.62 5.76
N TYR A 48 -2.80 8.85 5.25
CA TYR A 48 -1.85 9.08 4.16
C TYR A 48 -0.43 9.32 4.68
N ILE A 49 0.44 8.36 4.44
CA ILE A 49 1.86 8.40 4.80
C ILE A 49 2.63 9.29 3.81
N LYS A 50 2.62 10.61 4.04
CA LYS A 50 3.24 11.62 3.16
C LYS A 50 4.74 11.42 2.99
N GLU A 51 5.42 11.06 4.07
CA GLU A 51 6.88 10.89 4.14
C GLU A 51 7.38 9.73 3.26
N ALA A 52 6.50 8.80 2.89
CA ALA A 52 6.83 7.76 1.91
C ALA A 52 7.08 8.34 0.51
N GLY A 53 6.63 9.58 0.23
CA GLY A 53 6.92 10.31 -1.00
C GLY A 53 6.39 9.61 -2.26
N GLY A 54 5.22 8.97 -2.16
CA GLY A 54 4.65 8.19 -3.26
C GLY A 54 5.49 6.97 -3.64
N ALA A 55 6.29 6.44 -2.70
CA ALA A 55 7.09 5.25 -2.91
C ALA A 55 6.70 4.13 -1.95
N ASP A 56 6.77 2.90 -2.44
CA ASP A 56 6.62 1.71 -1.63
C ASP A 56 7.70 0.68 -1.97
N ILE A 57 7.86 -0.30 -1.10
CA ILE A 57 8.79 -1.40 -1.26
C ILE A 57 7.98 -2.69 -1.43
N ARG A 58 8.13 -3.32 -2.58
CA ARG A 58 7.63 -4.68 -2.83
C ARG A 58 8.69 -5.68 -2.41
N CYS A 59 8.40 -6.46 -1.37
CA CYS A 59 9.20 -7.59 -0.92
C CYS A 59 8.62 -8.89 -1.47
N PHE A 60 9.46 -9.75 -2.05
CA PHE A 60 9.08 -11.10 -2.46
C PHE A 60 9.56 -12.11 -1.44
N VAL A 61 8.61 -12.76 -0.76
CA VAL A 61 8.84 -13.77 0.27
C VAL A 61 8.63 -15.16 -0.33
N VAL A 62 9.58 -16.06 -0.07
CA VAL A 62 9.48 -17.49 -0.37
C VAL A 62 9.95 -18.27 0.86
N GLY A 63 9.08 -19.09 1.43
CA GLY A 63 9.28 -19.72 2.73
C GLY A 63 9.54 -18.66 3.80
N ASP A 64 10.67 -18.79 4.51
CA ASP A 64 11.09 -17.88 5.57
C ASP A 64 12.11 -16.82 5.11
N LYS A 65 12.19 -16.54 3.80
CA LYS A 65 13.18 -15.59 3.26
C LYS A 65 12.56 -14.57 2.31
N VAL A 66 12.99 -13.31 2.43
CA VAL A 66 12.79 -12.30 1.40
C VAL A 66 13.89 -12.48 0.35
N ILE A 67 13.51 -13.00 -0.82
CA ILE A 67 14.43 -13.36 -1.91
C ILE A 67 14.75 -12.19 -2.83
N ALA A 68 13.84 -11.22 -2.95
CA ALA A 68 14.00 -10.05 -3.78
C ALA A 68 13.20 -8.88 -3.20
N SER A 69 13.63 -7.67 -3.51
CA SER A 69 12.93 -6.44 -3.14
C SER A 69 13.12 -5.37 -4.21
N MET A 70 12.07 -4.63 -4.50
CA MET A 70 12.13 -3.46 -5.39
C MET A 70 11.43 -2.28 -4.74
N LYS A 71 11.97 -1.09 -4.98
CA LYS A 71 11.28 0.17 -4.70
C LYS A 71 10.45 0.51 -5.93
N ARG A 72 9.17 0.80 -5.73
CA ARG A 72 8.33 1.41 -6.77
C ARG A 72 8.10 2.87 -6.42
N GLN A 73 8.18 3.73 -7.41
CA GLN A 73 8.06 5.18 -7.26
C GLN A 73 6.95 5.70 -8.17
N ALA A 74 6.01 6.45 -7.59
CA ALA A 74 4.96 7.12 -8.35
C ALA A 74 5.53 8.24 -9.24
N LYS A 75 4.80 8.56 -10.30
CA LYS A 75 5.10 9.72 -11.15
C LYS A 75 4.82 11.03 -10.40
N PRO A 76 5.46 12.16 -10.79
CA PRO A 76 5.10 13.47 -10.27
C PRO A 76 3.60 13.73 -10.39
N GLY A 77 2.97 14.17 -9.29
CA GLY A 77 1.52 14.42 -9.23
C GLY A 77 0.65 13.18 -8.99
N GLU A 78 1.24 11.99 -8.84
CA GLU A 78 0.53 10.76 -8.47
C GLU A 78 1.09 10.23 -7.15
N PHE A 79 0.23 9.73 -6.25
CA PHE A 79 0.66 9.17 -4.97
C PHE A 79 0.76 7.64 -5.03
N ARG A 80 0.11 7.01 -6.02
CA ARG A 80 0.15 5.57 -6.26
C ARG A 80 1.38 5.18 -7.07
N SER A 81 2.22 4.34 -6.48
CA SER A 81 3.49 3.86 -7.05
C SER A 81 3.35 2.69 -8.04
N ASN A 82 2.12 2.29 -8.40
CA ASN A 82 1.91 1.12 -9.23
C ASN A 82 2.54 1.26 -10.63
N LEU A 83 3.26 0.22 -11.06
CA LEU A 83 4.01 0.20 -12.33
C LEU A 83 3.11 0.36 -13.56
N HIS A 84 1.90 -0.22 -13.54
CA HIS A 84 0.94 -0.10 -14.65
C HIS A 84 0.43 1.33 -14.85
N ARG A 85 0.56 2.22 -13.85
CA ARG A 85 0.24 3.66 -13.96
C ARG A 85 1.48 4.49 -14.32
N GLY A 86 2.55 3.82 -14.73
CA GLY A 86 3.81 4.42 -15.15
C GLY A 86 4.74 4.79 -14.01
N GLY A 87 4.54 4.24 -12.81
CA GLY A 87 5.57 4.28 -11.79
C GLY A 87 6.85 3.60 -12.26
N SER A 88 7.99 3.99 -11.70
CA SER A 88 9.29 3.36 -11.98
C SER A 88 9.64 2.33 -10.92
N ALA A 89 10.34 1.26 -11.32
CA ALA A 89 10.90 0.27 -10.41
C ALA A 89 12.43 0.40 -10.36
N SER A 90 13.00 0.27 -9.17
CA SER A 90 14.44 0.12 -8.98
C SER A 90 14.75 -0.93 -7.92
N LEU A 91 15.93 -1.54 -8.03
CA LEU A 91 16.41 -2.45 -7.01
C LEU A 91 16.69 -1.66 -5.72
N ILE A 92 16.30 -2.23 -4.58
CA ILE A 92 16.54 -1.63 -3.27
C ILE A 92 17.04 -2.67 -2.29
N LYS A 93 18.00 -2.27 -1.46
CA LYS A 93 18.39 -3.03 -0.27
C LYS A 93 17.48 -2.65 0.89
N ILE A 94 16.71 -3.60 1.37
CA ILE A 94 15.81 -3.42 2.52
C ILE A 94 16.56 -3.54 3.85
N THR A 95 16.05 -2.85 4.87
CA THR A 95 16.57 -2.91 6.23
C THR A 95 16.23 -4.25 6.90
N PRO A 96 16.93 -4.63 8.00
CA PRO A 96 16.56 -5.81 8.78
C PRO A 96 15.13 -5.74 9.31
N GLU A 97 14.67 -4.55 9.68
CA GLU A 97 13.32 -4.30 10.19
C GLU A 97 12.24 -4.50 9.11
N GLU A 98 12.46 -3.96 7.91
CA GLU A 98 11.60 -4.17 6.74
C GLU A 98 11.50 -5.65 6.37
N ARG A 99 12.65 -6.34 6.36
CA ARG A 99 12.72 -7.78 6.09
C ARG A 99 11.91 -8.58 7.11
N MET A 100 12.12 -8.32 8.39
CA MET A 100 11.38 -8.99 9.46
C MET A 100 9.88 -8.70 9.39
N THR A 101 9.51 -7.49 9.02
CA THR A 101 8.11 -7.08 8.84
C THR A 101 7.45 -7.82 7.67
N ALA A 102 8.13 -7.94 6.52
CA ALA A 102 7.65 -8.73 5.39
C ALA A 102 7.46 -10.22 5.73
N LEU A 103 8.44 -10.82 6.41
CA LEU A 103 8.37 -12.23 6.82
C LEU A 103 7.23 -12.48 7.81
N ARG A 104 7.06 -11.60 8.80
CA ARG A 104 5.95 -11.69 9.76
C ARG A 104 4.60 -11.57 9.06
N ALA A 105 4.45 -10.63 8.13
CA ALA A 105 3.23 -10.46 7.37
C ALA A 105 2.87 -11.73 6.57
N ALA A 106 3.82 -12.29 5.82
CA ALA A 106 3.60 -13.52 5.05
C ALA A 106 3.23 -14.71 5.97
N ARG A 107 3.91 -14.85 7.11
CA ARG A 107 3.64 -15.92 8.10
C ARG A 107 2.25 -15.79 8.72
N VAL A 108 1.86 -14.59 9.14
CA VAL A 108 0.52 -14.35 9.72
C VAL A 108 -0.58 -14.65 8.71
N MET A 109 -0.34 -14.37 7.42
CA MET A 109 -1.26 -14.71 6.34
C MET A 109 -1.23 -16.20 5.93
N GLY A 110 -0.32 -17.01 6.49
CA GLY A 110 -0.16 -18.43 6.17
C GLY A 110 0.35 -18.69 4.74
N LEU A 111 1.02 -17.73 4.11
CA LEU A 111 1.48 -17.84 2.72
C LEU A 111 2.95 -18.23 2.65
N SER A 112 3.24 -19.35 1.97
CA SER A 112 4.63 -19.75 1.68
C SER A 112 5.27 -18.95 0.55
N VAL A 113 4.48 -18.27 -0.28
CA VAL A 113 4.96 -17.36 -1.33
C VAL A 113 4.09 -16.12 -1.29
N ALA A 114 4.69 -14.95 -1.09
CA ALA A 114 3.95 -13.69 -0.95
C ALA A 114 4.72 -12.51 -1.53
N GLY A 115 3.99 -11.58 -2.14
CA GLY A 115 4.42 -10.22 -2.36
C GLY A 115 3.89 -9.33 -1.22
N VAL A 116 4.77 -8.66 -0.50
CA VAL A 116 4.41 -7.77 0.62
C VAL A 116 4.80 -6.35 0.26
N ASP A 117 3.82 -5.44 0.30
CA ASP A 117 4.02 -4.01 0.05
C ASP A 117 4.23 -3.28 1.36
N ILE A 118 5.32 -2.53 1.46
CA ILE A 118 5.71 -1.79 2.66
C ILE A 118 5.87 -0.31 2.33
N LEU A 119 5.30 0.56 3.17
CA LEU A 119 5.62 1.98 3.21
C LEU A 119 6.62 2.27 4.33
N ARG A 120 7.56 3.16 4.06
CA ARG A 120 8.43 3.75 5.08
C ARG A 120 7.70 4.93 5.71
N SER A 121 7.37 4.84 7.00
CA SER A 121 6.87 5.97 7.78
C SER A 121 7.91 6.41 8.81
N ASN A 122 7.69 7.57 9.43
CA ASN A 122 8.53 8.06 10.53
C ASN A 122 8.45 7.18 11.80
N HIS A 123 7.51 6.23 11.84
CA HIS A 123 7.29 5.33 12.97
C HIS A 123 7.63 3.87 12.65
N GLY A 124 8.28 3.62 11.51
CA GLY A 124 8.74 2.30 11.09
C GLY A 124 8.09 1.81 9.79
N PRO A 125 8.40 0.57 9.36
CA PRO A 125 7.81 -0.01 8.16
C PRO A 125 6.35 -0.43 8.38
N LEU A 126 5.45 0.08 7.54
CA LEU A 126 4.02 -0.23 7.57
C LEU A 126 3.65 -1.17 6.41
N VAL A 127 2.97 -2.27 6.73
CA VAL A 127 2.48 -3.21 5.71
C VAL A 127 1.20 -2.66 5.09
N MET A 128 1.19 -2.52 3.76
CA MET A 128 0.04 -2.01 3.00
C MET A 128 -0.80 -3.11 2.40
N GLU A 129 -0.16 -4.14 1.86
CA GLU A 129 -0.82 -5.23 1.17
C GLU A 129 0.04 -6.50 1.23
N VAL A 130 -0.62 -7.66 1.30
CA VAL A 130 0.02 -8.97 1.14
C VAL A 130 -0.74 -9.71 0.06
N THR A 131 -0.06 -10.05 -1.04
CA THR A 131 -0.67 -10.71 -2.20
C THR A 131 0.09 -11.96 -2.63
N TRP A 132 -0.60 -12.92 -3.24
CA TRP A 132 0.05 -14.04 -3.90
C TRP A 132 0.71 -13.56 -5.21
N PRO A 133 2.02 -13.75 -5.41
CA PRO A 133 2.76 -13.13 -6.53
C PRO A 133 2.40 -13.67 -7.92
N GLY A 134 1.55 -14.70 -8.02
CA GLY A 134 1.02 -15.22 -9.29
C GLY A 134 -0.29 -14.56 -9.77
N ARG A 135 -0.84 -13.57 -9.06
CA ARG A 135 -1.98 -12.77 -9.53
C ARG A 135 -1.48 -11.41 -10.04
N HIS A 136 -0.99 -11.35 -11.28
CA HIS A 136 -0.86 -10.11 -12.06
C HIS A 136 -1.07 -10.40 -13.53
#